data_AF-A0A850Q3J7-F1
#
_entry.id   AF-A0A850Q3J7-F1
#
_cell.length_a   1.000
_cell.length_b   1.000
_cell.length_c   1.000
_cell.angle_alpha   90.00
_cell.angle_beta   90.00
_cell.angle_gamma   90.00
#
_symmetry.space_group_name_H-M   'P 1'
#
loop_
_entity.id
_entity.type
_entity.pdbx_description
1 polymer ?
#
loop_
_entity_poly.entity_id
_entity_poly.type
_entity_poly.pdbx_seq_one_letter_code
_entity_poly.pdbx_strand_id
1 'polypeptide(L)'
;MDKILADRDIAVHPLAKEERFTRHAFAAGVALLLVHSDGDVSQIETQYFRRLCLSLALPEEDHSKILEQVVYDDGTILNIVLAELKTRKQRKMFVDELQKAALVDGALKSGEKFLIMLYAKLIGKEPQPVSSNQGVIKQNGSKLVWTSNANLANSALNFIAAELLVNELNSKYFAGLDGWRLPTIEELLDVIHWIGRDVENLQRDVYWSSESSLIDGYIKQLNCENFTTESIHKKSDLAYVWPVCG
;
A
#
# COMPACT_ATOMS: atom_id res chain seq x y z
N MET A 1 -35.91 -8.69 -15.64
CA MET A 1 -36.76 -8.93 -14.47
C MET A 1 -37.32 -10.33 -14.62
N ASP A 2 -36.90 -11.41 -13.96
CA ASP A 2 -36.24 -11.58 -12.67
C ASP A 2 -35.49 -12.93 -12.67
N LYS A 3 -34.17 -12.89 -12.62
CA LYS A 3 -33.34 -14.09 -12.33
C LYS A 3 -32.16 -13.80 -11.39
N ILE A 4 -32.18 -12.66 -10.70
CA ILE A 4 -31.14 -12.23 -9.72
C ILE A 4 -31.70 -12.18 -8.29
N LEU A 5 -32.86 -12.80 -8.02
CA LEU A 5 -33.46 -12.88 -6.67
C LEU A 5 -33.39 -14.30 -6.07
N ALA A 6 -32.28 -15.00 -6.32
CA ALA A 6 -32.01 -16.30 -5.71
C ALA A 6 -31.05 -16.24 -4.50
N ASP A 7 -30.42 -15.10 -4.19
CA ASP A 7 -29.51 -14.98 -3.04
C ASP A 7 -30.29 -14.55 -1.78
N ARG A 8 -31.24 -15.40 -1.36
CA ARG A 8 -32.10 -15.15 -0.18
C ARG A 8 -31.37 -15.36 1.17
N ASP A 9 -30.10 -15.76 1.15
CA ASP A 9 -29.30 -16.07 2.34
C ASP A 9 -27.99 -15.26 2.45
N ILE A 10 -27.96 -14.01 1.95
CA ILE A 10 -26.83 -13.12 2.24
C ILE A 10 -26.92 -12.66 3.69
N ALA A 11 -26.03 -13.17 4.54
CA ALA A 11 -25.91 -12.72 5.92
C ALA A 11 -25.57 -11.23 5.97
N VAL A 12 -26.36 -10.45 6.72
CA VAL A 12 -26.15 -9.01 6.86
C VAL A 12 -24.83 -8.76 7.59
N HIS A 13 -23.94 -7.98 6.98
CA HIS A 13 -22.65 -7.64 7.57
C HIS A 13 -22.86 -6.76 8.81
N PRO A 14 -22.05 -6.92 9.89
CA PRO A 14 -22.19 -6.10 11.10
C PRO A 14 -22.11 -4.59 10.85
N LEU A 15 -21.39 -4.16 9.80
CA LEU A 15 -21.28 -2.75 9.42
C LEU A 15 -22.47 -2.22 8.61
N ALA A 16 -23.48 -3.03 8.27
CA ALA A 16 -24.66 -2.55 7.54
C ALA A 16 -25.45 -1.47 8.29
N LYS A 17 -25.24 -1.34 9.61
CA LYS A 17 -25.84 -0.32 10.46
C LYS A 17 -25.03 0.98 10.54
N GLU A 18 -23.81 0.99 9.99
CA GLU A 18 -22.95 2.18 9.97
C GLU A 18 -23.37 3.16 8.89
N GLU A 19 -22.82 4.37 8.95
CA GLU A 19 -23.05 5.39 7.92
C GLU A 19 -22.65 4.90 6.53
N ARG A 20 -23.39 5.36 5.50
CA ARG A 20 -23.13 4.94 4.10
C ARG A 20 -21.67 5.17 3.70
N PHE A 21 -21.08 6.28 4.16
CA PHE A 21 -19.70 6.63 3.84
C PHE A 21 -18.69 5.63 4.43
N THR A 22 -18.85 5.23 5.69
CA THR A 22 -18.02 4.18 6.32
C THR A 22 -18.16 2.83 5.62
N ARG A 23 -19.39 2.46 5.23
CA ARG A 23 -19.66 1.23 4.46
C ARG A 23 -19.03 1.27 3.07
N HIS A 24 -19.09 2.42 2.41
CA HIS A 24 -18.47 2.65 1.11
C HIS A 24 -16.95 2.59 1.19
N ALA A 25 -16.33 3.25 2.17
CA ALA A 25 -14.89 3.17 2.42
C ALA A 25 -14.44 1.73 2.67
N PHE A 26 -15.17 0.98 3.50
CA PHE A 26 -14.91 -0.44 3.74
C PHE A 26 -14.93 -1.26 2.43
N ALA A 27 -15.96 -1.09 1.61
CA ALA A 27 -16.07 -1.78 0.33
C ALA A 27 -14.94 -1.36 -0.63
N ALA A 28 -14.63 -0.06 -0.74
CA ALA A 28 -13.56 0.45 -1.59
C ALA A 28 -12.18 -0.12 -1.21
N GLY A 29 -11.89 -0.26 0.09
CA GLY A 29 -10.66 -0.89 0.54
C GLY A 29 -10.56 -2.38 0.17
N VAL A 30 -11.67 -3.11 0.16
CA VAL A 30 -11.69 -4.52 -0.31
C VAL A 30 -11.54 -4.58 -1.83
N ALA A 31 -12.21 -3.69 -2.57
CA ALA A 31 -12.05 -3.61 -4.02
C ALA A 31 -10.61 -3.26 -4.42
N LEU A 32 -9.94 -2.39 -3.67
CA LEU A 32 -8.52 -2.06 -3.87
C LEU A 32 -7.62 -3.30 -3.89
N LEU A 33 -7.85 -4.23 -2.96
CA LEU A 33 -7.12 -5.50 -2.92
C LEU A 33 -7.38 -6.34 -4.19
N LEU A 34 -8.65 -6.47 -4.57
CA LEU A 34 -9.07 -7.30 -5.71
C LEU A 34 -8.56 -6.77 -7.06
N VAL A 35 -8.50 -5.44 -7.23
CA VAL A 35 -8.06 -4.82 -8.49
C VAL A 35 -6.53 -4.78 -8.60
N HIS A 36 -5.81 -4.46 -7.52
CA HIS A 36 -4.37 -4.22 -7.59
C HIS A 36 -3.50 -5.47 -7.59
N SER A 37 -4.05 -6.65 -7.27
CA SER A 37 -3.25 -7.89 -7.31
C SER A 37 -2.81 -8.24 -8.73
N ASP A 38 -3.71 -8.11 -9.72
CA ASP A 38 -3.49 -8.65 -11.08
C ASP A 38 -3.85 -7.68 -12.22
N GLY A 39 -4.36 -6.48 -11.90
CA GLY A 39 -4.75 -5.47 -12.89
C GLY A 39 -6.06 -5.78 -13.63
N ASP A 40 -6.73 -6.88 -13.29
CA ASP A 40 -8.07 -7.26 -13.71
C ASP A 40 -8.78 -7.97 -12.55
N VAL A 41 -10.10 -7.89 -12.50
CA VAL A 41 -10.92 -8.54 -11.46
C VAL A 41 -11.64 -9.71 -12.09
N SER A 42 -11.35 -10.93 -11.62
CA SER A 42 -12.00 -12.12 -12.14
C SER A 42 -13.51 -12.10 -11.92
N GLN A 43 -14.24 -12.93 -12.67
CA GLN A 43 -15.68 -13.08 -12.48
C GLN A 43 -16.03 -13.54 -11.06
N ILE A 44 -15.17 -14.36 -10.43
CA ILE A 44 -15.41 -14.89 -9.08
C ILE A 44 -15.22 -13.76 -8.04
N GLU A 45 -14.17 -12.96 -8.16
CA GLU A 45 -13.92 -11.80 -7.29
C GLU A 45 -15.00 -10.72 -7.46
N THR A 46 -15.46 -10.50 -8.69
CA THR A 46 -16.60 -9.60 -8.97
C THR A 46 -17.87 -10.08 -8.28
N GLN A 47 -18.16 -11.37 -8.33
CA GLN A 47 -19.31 -11.96 -7.63
C GLN A 47 -19.16 -11.84 -6.11
N TYR A 48 -17.97 -12.13 -5.58
CA TYR A 48 -17.67 -11.95 -4.16
C TYR A 48 -17.90 -10.50 -3.71
N PHE A 49 -17.33 -9.54 -4.45
CA PHE A 49 -17.44 -8.12 -4.14
C PHE A 49 -18.89 -7.63 -4.15
N ARG A 50 -19.68 -8.08 -5.14
CA ARG A 50 -21.11 -7.78 -5.19
C ARG A 50 -21.85 -8.30 -3.96
N ARG A 51 -21.58 -9.54 -3.53
CA ARG A 51 -22.19 -10.12 -2.32
C ARG A 51 -21.79 -9.36 -1.06
N LEU A 52 -20.53 -8.93 -0.96
CA LEU A 52 -20.07 -8.07 0.11
C LEU A 52 -20.85 -6.75 0.14
N CYS A 53 -20.99 -6.06 -1.00
CA CYS A 53 -21.72 -4.80 -1.07
C CYS A 53 -23.20 -4.96 -0.68
N LEU A 54 -23.85 -6.05 -1.12
CA LEU A 54 -25.21 -6.40 -0.70
C LEU A 54 -25.29 -6.65 0.81
N SER A 55 -24.34 -7.38 1.40
CA SER A 55 -24.28 -7.65 2.84
C SER A 55 -24.08 -6.37 3.66
N LEU A 56 -23.39 -5.38 3.09
CA LEU A 56 -23.22 -4.03 3.66
C LEU A 56 -24.43 -3.13 3.43
N ALA A 57 -25.49 -3.59 2.75
CA ALA A 57 -26.64 -2.78 2.35
C ALA A 57 -26.27 -1.55 1.48
N LEU A 58 -25.25 -1.67 0.63
CA LEU A 58 -24.90 -0.65 -0.36
C LEU A 58 -25.83 -0.76 -1.59
N PRO A 59 -26.35 0.36 -2.11
CA PRO A 59 -27.11 0.40 -3.37
C PRO A 59 -26.35 -0.27 -4.52
N GLU A 60 -27.06 -0.97 -5.42
CA GLU A 60 -26.41 -1.67 -6.56
C GLU A 60 -25.60 -0.72 -7.46
N GLU A 61 -26.05 0.53 -7.59
CA GLU A 61 -25.34 1.58 -8.33
C GLU A 61 -23.96 1.93 -7.76
N ASP A 62 -23.70 1.64 -6.47
CA ASP A 62 -22.40 1.86 -5.85
C ASP A 62 -21.41 0.76 -6.21
N HIS A 63 -21.88 -0.45 -6.55
CA HIS A 63 -21.02 -1.63 -6.71
C HIS A 63 -20.03 -1.45 -7.87
N SER A 64 -20.53 -1.09 -9.05
CA SER A 64 -19.66 -0.85 -10.22
C SER A 64 -18.82 0.42 -10.05
N LYS A 65 -19.39 1.48 -9.46
CA LYS A 65 -18.67 2.75 -9.24
C LYS A 65 -17.44 2.58 -8.35
N ILE A 66 -17.55 1.77 -7.30
CA ILE A 66 -16.41 1.49 -6.42
C ILE A 66 -15.29 0.79 -7.19
N LEU A 67 -15.62 -0.24 -7.98
CA LEU A 67 -14.62 -0.94 -8.80
C LEU A 67 -13.95 0.00 -9.80
N GLU A 68 -14.73 0.83 -10.50
CA GLU A 68 -14.21 1.84 -11.44
C GLU A 68 -13.30 2.87 -10.76
N GLN A 69 -13.68 3.36 -9.58
CA GLN A 69 -12.89 4.33 -8.83
C GLN A 69 -11.53 3.77 -8.42
N VAL A 70 -11.51 2.50 -8.00
CA VAL A 70 -10.30 1.83 -7.52
C VAL A 70 -9.27 1.60 -8.63
N VAL A 71 -9.71 1.34 -9.87
CA VAL A 71 -8.80 1.12 -11.01
C VAL A 71 -7.86 2.30 -11.24
N TYR A 72 -8.31 3.52 -10.91
CA TYR A 72 -7.56 4.75 -11.08
C TYR A 72 -7.06 5.35 -9.75
N ASP A 73 -7.08 4.58 -8.66
CA ASP A 73 -6.67 5.10 -7.35
C ASP A 73 -5.16 5.38 -7.31
N ASP A 74 -4.81 6.55 -6.77
CA ASP A 74 -3.45 7.02 -6.53
C ASP A 74 -3.02 6.83 -5.06
N GLY A 75 -3.68 5.94 -4.33
CA GLY A 75 -3.50 5.71 -2.89
C GLY A 75 -4.46 6.51 -2.00
N THR A 76 -5.37 7.30 -2.57
CA THR A 76 -6.36 8.08 -1.83
C THR A 76 -7.37 7.18 -1.09
N ILE A 77 -7.78 6.06 -1.67
CA ILE A 77 -8.75 5.14 -1.05
C ILE A 77 -8.24 4.58 0.27
N LEU A 78 -6.94 4.28 0.38
CA LEU A 78 -6.36 3.81 1.64
C LEU A 78 -6.55 4.85 2.75
N ASN A 79 -6.28 6.12 2.45
CA ASN A 79 -6.43 7.21 3.43
C ASN A 79 -7.88 7.35 3.89
N ILE A 80 -8.83 7.19 2.97
CA ILE A 80 -10.27 7.19 3.28
C ILE A 80 -10.63 6.01 4.20
N VAL A 81 -10.18 4.79 3.89
CA VAL A 81 -10.40 3.61 4.73
C VAL A 81 -9.87 3.84 6.14
N LEU A 82 -8.67 4.38 6.28
CA LEU A 82 -8.04 4.64 7.57
C LEU A 82 -8.75 5.74 8.37
N ALA A 83 -9.29 6.77 7.70
CA ALA A 83 -10.07 7.82 8.33
C ALA A 83 -11.46 7.32 8.80
N GLU A 84 -12.08 6.43 8.01
CA GLU A 84 -13.47 6.01 8.25
C GLU A 84 -13.63 4.82 9.18
N LEU A 85 -12.71 3.87 9.17
CA LEU A 85 -12.74 2.73 10.08
C LEU A 85 -12.20 3.12 11.46
N LYS A 86 -12.97 3.91 12.20
CA LYS A 86 -12.52 4.58 13.43
C LYS A 86 -12.23 3.62 14.58
N THR A 87 -12.97 2.52 14.69
CA THR A 87 -12.84 1.59 15.82
C THR A 87 -11.93 0.40 15.51
N ARG A 88 -11.27 -0.13 16.54
CA ARG A 88 -10.50 -1.38 16.45
C ARG A 88 -11.34 -2.56 15.94
N LYS A 89 -12.64 -2.57 16.29
CA LYS A 89 -13.59 -3.59 15.84
C LYS A 89 -13.83 -3.52 14.33
N GLN A 90 -14.13 -2.33 13.79
CA GLN A 90 -14.30 -2.10 12.36
C GLN A 90 -13.05 -2.49 11.57
N ARG A 91 -11.90 -2.02 12.05
CA ARG A 91 -10.59 -2.35 11.48
C ARG A 91 -10.30 -3.85 11.46
N LYS A 92 -10.57 -4.56 12.56
CA LYS A 92 -10.43 -6.02 12.61
C LYS A 92 -11.32 -6.71 11.57
N MET A 93 -12.61 -6.32 11.49
CA MET A 93 -13.52 -6.85 10.49
C MET A 93 -13.01 -6.63 9.07
N PHE A 94 -12.39 -5.47 8.82
CA PHE A 94 -11.83 -5.15 7.52
C PHE A 94 -10.66 -6.06 7.15
N VAL A 95 -9.71 -6.30 8.05
CA VAL A 95 -8.62 -7.26 7.80
C VAL A 95 -9.14 -8.69 7.61
N ASP A 96 -10.09 -9.11 8.44
CA ASP A 96 -10.72 -10.42 8.29
C ASP A 96 -11.40 -10.55 6.91
N GLU A 97 -11.96 -9.45 6.37
CA GLU A 97 -12.59 -9.43 5.05
C GLU A 97 -11.58 -9.40 3.90
N LEU A 98 -10.48 -8.64 4.04
CA LEU A 98 -9.37 -8.67 3.07
C LEU A 98 -8.78 -10.07 2.93
N GLN A 99 -8.64 -10.79 4.05
CA GLN A 99 -8.14 -12.18 4.03
C GLN A 99 -9.09 -13.12 3.29
N LYS A 100 -10.41 -12.95 3.45
CA LYS A 100 -11.38 -13.75 2.70
C LYS A 100 -11.33 -13.42 1.21
N ALA A 101 -11.30 -12.13 0.87
CA ALA A 101 -11.25 -11.64 -0.50
C ALA A 101 -10.04 -12.20 -1.26
N ALA A 102 -8.84 -12.15 -0.67
CA ALA A 102 -7.62 -12.71 -1.27
C ALA A 102 -7.56 -14.24 -1.38
N LEU A 103 -8.54 -14.95 -0.82
CA LEU A 103 -8.65 -16.41 -0.90
C LEU A 103 -9.79 -16.85 -1.83
N VAL A 104 -10.49 -15.90 -2.46
CA VAL A 104 -11.66 -16.18 -3.30
C VAL A 104 -11.28 -17.01 -4.53
N ASP A 105 -10.13 -16.74 -5.14
CA ASP A 105 -9.62 -17.46 -6.31
C ASP A 105 -8.78 -18.69 -5.95
N GLY A 106 -8.61 -18.97 -4.65
CA GLY A 106 -7.96 -20.16 -4.11
C GLY A 106 -6.44 -20.04 -3.92
N ALA A 107 -5.81 -18.91 -4.22
CA ALA A 107 -4.38 -18.73 -3.98
C ALA A 107 -4.03 -17.29 -3.57
N LEU A 108 -3.53 -17.14 -2.34
CA LEU A 108 -3.04 -15.86 -1.85
C LEU A 108 -1.77 -15.43 -2.61
N LYS A 109 -1.85 -14.39 -3.43
CA LYS A 109 -0.75 -13.83 -4.19
C LYS A 109 0.16 -12.97 -3.30
N SER A 110 1.40 -12.77 -3.73
CA SER A 110 2.40 -12.00 -2.97
C SER A 110 1.96 -10.55 -2.73
N GLY A 111 1.32 -9.91 -3.72
CA GLY A 111 0.78 -8.55 -3.60
C GLY A 111 -0.36 -8.45 -2.58
N GLU A 112 -1.30 -9.39 -2.60
CA GLU A 112 -2.42 -9.45 -1.65
C GLU A 112 -1.94 -9.69 -0.22
N LYS A 113 -0.96 -10.60 -0.05
CA LYS A 113 -0.32 -10.87 1.23
C LYS A 113 0.32 -9.62 1.81
N PHE A 114 0.96 -8.80 0.99
CA PHE A 114 1.57 -7.54 1.43
C PHE A 114 0.50 -6.54 1.89
N LEU A 115 -0.57 -6.33 1.10
CA LEU A 115 -1.65 -5.43 1.48
C LEU A 115 -2.34 -5.88 2.78
N ILE A 116 -2.65 -7.17 2.92
CA ILE A 116 -3.21 -7.74 4.16
C ILE A 116 -2.27 -7.51 5.34
N MET A 117 -0.96 -7.73 5.18
CA MET A 117 0.04 -7.50 6.22
C MET A 117 0.11 -6.03 6.61
N LEU A 118 0.11 -5.12 5.63
CA LEU A 118 0.13 -3.67 5.86
C LEU A 118 -1.09 -3.23 6.67
N TYR A 119 -2.29 -3.64 6.25
CA TYR A 119 -3.52 -3.35 6.99
C TYR A 119 -3.53 -3.99 8.39
N ALA A 120 -3.12 -5.25 8.53
CA ALA A 120 -3.03 -5.90 9.84
C ALA A 120 -2.09 -5.16 10.80
N LYS A 121 -0.96 -4.65 10.29
CA LYS A 121 0.02 -3.85 11.05
C LYS A 121 -0.54 -2.49 11.46
N LEU A 122 -1.33 -1.84 10.60
CA LEU A 122 -2.03 -0.59 10.89
C LEU A 122 -3.13 -0.74 11.95
N ILE A 123 -3.61 -1.97 12.17
CA ILE A 123 -4.72 -2.30 13.08
C ILE A 123 -4.21 -2.80 14.45
N GLY A 124 -2.91 -3.15 14.51
CA GLY A 124 -2.21 -3.67 15.69
C GLY A 124 -1.22 -2.73 16.37
N LYS A 125 -1.10 -1.46 15.95
CA LYS A 125 -0.29 -0.44 16.66
C LYS A 125 -1.13 0.78 17.02
N GLU A 126 -1.38 0.96 18.33
CA GLU A 126 -1.21 2.29 18.90
C GLU A 126 0.25 2.71 18.62
N PRO A 127 0.52 4.00 18.30
CA PRO A 127 1.88 4.46 18.07
C PRO A 127 2.68 4.30 19.37
N GLN A 128 3.39 3.19 19.50
CA GLN A 128 4.48 3.09 20.44
C GLN A 128 5.57 4.03 19.91
N PRO A 129 5.99 5.05 20.68
CA PRO A 129 7.18 5.81 20.33
C PRO A 129 8.30 4.78 20.24
N VAL A 130 8.88 4.64 19.04
CA VAL A 130 10.08 3.82 18.87
C VAL A 130 11.13 4.49 19.74
N SER A 131 11.46 3.82 20.84
CA SER A 131 12.38 4.31 21.86
C SER A 131 13.69 4.71 21.19
N SER A 132 14.04 5.98 21.40
CA SER A 132 15.34 6.61 21.22
C SER A 132 16.52 5.64 21.24
N ASN A 133 17.02 5.26 20.05
CA ASN A 133 18.29 5.75 19.52
C ASN A 133 18.58 5.15 18.11
N GLN A 134 18.47 6.03 17.10
CA GLN A 134 19.11 6.02 15.77
C GLN A 134 18.74 4.93 14.75
N GLY A 135 17.47 4.93 14.30
CA GLY A 135 17.04 4.28 13.05
C GLY A 135 17.24 5.16 11.79
N VAL A 136 18.08 6.19 11.88
CA VAL A 136 18.31 7.19 10.82
C VAL A 136 19.76 7.61 10.76
N ILE A 137 20.21 8.02 9.58
CA ILE A 137 21.56 8.48 9.28
C ILE A 137 21.46 9.90 8.68
N LYS A 138 22.14 10.87 9.29
CA LYS A 138 22.21 12.25 8.75
C LYS A 138 23.35 12.37 7.76
N GLN A 139 23.05 12.76 6.52
CA GLN A 139 24.08 12.94 5.51
C GLN A 139 24.89 14.21 5.79
N ASN A 140 26.22 14.08 5.84
CA ASN A 140 27.08 15.19 6.20
C ASN A 140 27.06 16.27 5.10
N GLY A 141 26.89 17.53 5.50
CA GLY A 141 26.84 18.66 4.58
C GLY A 141 25.53 18.83 3.80
N SER A 142 24.58 17.90 3.92
CA SER A 142 23.21 18.04 3.38
C SER A 142 22.20 18.21 4.52
N LYS A 143 20.96 18.58 4.17
CA LYS A 143 19.82 18.58 5.11
C LYS A 143 19.09 17.24 5.14
N LEU A 144 19.56 16.26 4.37
CA LEU A 144 18.88 14.99 4.18
C LEU A 144 19.16 14.04 5.34
N VAL A 145 18.10 13.34 5.73
CA VAL A 145 18.11 12.30 6.75
C VAL A 145 17.62 11.01 6.11
N TRP A 146 18.42 9.97 6.16
CA TRP A 146 18.11 8.66 5.60
C TRP A 146 17.67 7.71 6.70
N THR A 147 16.86 6.72 6.36
CA THR A 147 16.69 5.56 7.25
C THR A 147 18.02 4.79 7.34
N SER A 148 18.38 4.27 8.51
CA SER A 148 19.64 3.52 8.70
C SER A 148 19.62 2.14 8.06
N ASN A 149 18.42 1.58 7.89
CA ASN A 149 18.14 0.34 7.18
C ASN A 149 17.60 0.67 5.78
N ALA A 150 18.39 0.37 4.75
CA ALA A 150 18.04 0.61 3.35
C ALA A 150 16.88 -0.25 2.84
N ASN A 151 16.53 -1.33 3.53
CA ASN A 151 15.40 -2.18 3.21
C ASN A 151 14.44 -2.30 4.41
N LEU A 152 13.84 -1.18 4.80
CA LEU A 152 12.93 -1.11 5.95
C LEU A 152 11.71 -2.05 5.81
N ALA A 153 11.29 -2.33 4.58
CA ALA A 153 10.21 -3.27 4.27
C ALA A 153 10.59 -4.75 4.45
N ASN A 154 11.90 -5.05 4.51
CA ASN A 154 12.46 -6.41 4.45
C ASN A 154 12.04 -7.19 3.19
N SER A 155 11.62 -6.51 2.13
CA SER A 155 11.23 -7.08 0.83
C SER A 155 11.18 -6.00 -0.23
N ALA A 156 11.34 -6.37 -1.50
CA ALA A 156 11.02 -5.48 -2.62
C ALA A 156 9.50 -5.21 -2.67
N LEU A 157 9.13 -3.99 -3.07
CA LEU A 157 7.76 -3.49 -3.13
C LEU A 157 7.47 -2.99 -4.54
N ASN A 158 6.19 -3.01 -4.93
CA ASN A 158 5.77 -2.23 -6.09
C ASN A 158 5.72 -0.73 -5.76
N PHE A 159 5.59 0.13 -6.77
CA PHE A 159 5.72 1.57 -6.57
C PHE A 159 4.66 2.12 -5.62
N ILE A 160 3.42 1.65 -5.73
CA ILE A 160 2.32 2.06 -4.83
C ILE A 160 2.65 1.65 -3.39
N ALA A 161 3.06 0.41 -3.16
CA ALA A 161 3.47 -0.07 -1.84
C ALA A 161 4.65 0.72 -1.27
N ALA A 162 5.57 1.19 -2.12
CA ALA A 162 6.66 2.07 -1.73
C ALA A 162 6.16 3.45 -1.26
N GLU A 163 5.26 4.08 -2.00
CA GLU A 163 4.61 5.34 -1.60
C GLU A 163 3.83 5.18 -0.29
N LEU A 164 3.14 4.05 -0.12
CA LEU A 164 2.42 3.73 1.11
C LEU A 164 3.34 3.58 2.32
N LEU A 165 4.50 2.94 2.14
CA LEU A 165 5.51 2.84 3.20
C LEU A 165 5.98 4.22 3.66
N VAL A 166 6.27 5.11 2.72
CA VAL A 166 6.66 6.49 3.01
C VAL A 166 5.56 7.24 3.77
N ASN A 167 4.31 7.14 3.32
CA ASN A 167 3.17 7.74 3.99
C ASN A 167 2.99 7.20 5.42
N GLU A 168 3.24 5.90 5.64
CA GLU A 168 3.26 5.30 6.97
C GLU A 168 4.32 5.97 7.87
N LEU A 169 5.53 6.20 7.36
CA LEU A 169 6.61 6.86 8.13
C LEU A 169 6.22 8.27 8.56
N ASN A 170 5.63 9.05 7.64
CA ASN A 170 5.15 10.41 7.94
C ASN A 170 4.03 10.41 8.97
N SER A 171 3.03 9.54 8.79
CA SER A 171 1.89 9.45 9.72
C SER A 171 2.31 9.08 11.15
N LYS A 172 3.45 8.40 11.30
CA LYS A 172 3.98 7.93 12.59
C LYS A 172 5.05 8.85 13.18
N TYR A 173 5.37 9.96 12.53
CA TYR A 173 6.51 10.79 12.90
C TYR A 173 7.76 9.92 13.11
N PHE A 174 8.08 9.06 12.14
CA PHE A 174 9.18 8.11 12.29
C PHE A 174 10.49 8.86 12.58
N ALA A 175 11.18 8.46 13.65
CA ALA A 175 12.35 9.15 14.20
C ALA A 175 12.12 10.65 14.54
N GLY A 176 10.87 11.05 14.80
CA GLY A 176 10.47 12.43 15.06
C GLY A 176 10.36 13.32 13.82
N LEU A 177 10.29 12.73 12.62
CA LEU A 177 10.27 13.42 11.33
C LEU A 177 9.02 13.04 10.51
N ASP A 178 8.50 14.00 9.73
CA ASP A 178 7.28 13.88 8.91
C ASP A 178 7.47 14.29 7.43
N GLY A 179 8.73 14.44 7.00
CA GLY A 179 9.13 14.81 5.64
C GLY A 179 9.72 13.66 4.83
N TRP A 180 9.40 12.41 5.17
CA TRP A 180 9.86 11.23 4.44
C TRP A 180 9.28 11.20 3.02
N ARG A 181 10.11 10.81 2.06
CA ARG A 181 9.77 10.66 0.64
C ARG A 181 10.61 9.57 -0.01
N LEU A 182 10.22 9.18 -1.22
CA LEU A 182 11.14 8.47 -2.11
C LEU A 182 12.27 9.43 -2.52
N PRO A 183 13.52 8.95 -2.61
CA PRO A 183 14.65 9.77 -3.01
C PRO A 183 14.66 10.01 -4.52
N THR A 184 15.35 11.05 -4.97
CA THR A 184 15.72 11.21 -6.39
C THR A 184 16.83 10.23 -6.76
N ILE A 185 17.11 10.07 -8.06
CA ILE A 185 18.24 9.25 -8.52
C ILE A 185 19.57 9.84 -8.04
N GLU A 186 19.70 11.16 -8.09
CA GLU A 186 20.90 11.87 -7.61
C GLU A 186 21.12 11.65 -6.12
N GLU A 187 20.07 11.73 -5.30
CA GLU A 187 20.16 11.48 -3.86
C GLU A 187 20.56 10.04 -3.54
N LEU A 188 20.01 9.05 -4.27
CA LEU A 188 20.40 7.65 -4.14
C LEU A 188 21.87 7.43 -4.49
N LEU A 189 22.34 8.02 -5.60
CA LEU A 189 23.75 7.95 -5.99
C LEU A 189 24.63 8.58 -4.90
N ASP A 190 24.28 9.77 -4.43
CA ASP A 190 25.04 10.51 -3.43
C ASP A 190 25.13 9.75 -2.10
N VAL A 191 24.02 9.19 -1.60
CA VAL A 191 24.03 8.46 -0.32
C VAL A 191 24.86 7.17 -0.41
N ILE A 192 24.81 6.48 -1.54
CA ILE A 192 25.59 5.26 -1.75
C ILE A 192 27.08 5.56 -1.81
N HIS A 193 27.47 6.63 -2.51
CA HIS A 193 28.87 7.08 -2.54
C HIS A 193 29.34 7.55 -1.16
N TRP A 194 28.46 8.19 -0.39
CA TRP A 194 28.80 8.73 0.93
C TRP A 194 28.89 7.66 2.03
N ILE A 195 27.87 6.82 2.21
CA ILE A 195 27.84 5.83 3.31
C ILE A 195 28.61 4.56 2.94
N GLY A 196 28.75 4.25 1.65
CA GLY A 196 29.42 3.03 1.21
C GLY A 196 28.71 1.77 1.73
N ARG A 197 29.46 0.83 2.34
CA ARG A 197 28.97 -0.50 2.77
C ARG A 197 28.39 -0.54 4.19
N ASP A 198 28.44 0.56 4.93
CA ASP A 198 28.09 0.57 6.36
C ASP A 198 26.59 0.85 6.62
N VAL A 199 25.74 0.59 5.62
CA VAL A 199 24.27 0.70 5.70
C VAL A 199 23.66 -0.66 5.99
N GLU A 200 22.70 -0.70 6.93
CA GLU A 200 22.00 -1.94 7.25
C GLU A 200 21.10 -2.38 6.07
N ASN A 201 21.19 -3.67 5.73
CA ASN A 201 20.37 -4.32 4.69
C ASN A 201 20.35 -3.63 3.31
N LEU A 202 21.47 -3.02 2.91
CA LEU A 202 21.64 -2.57 1.53
C LEU A 202 21.63 -3.75 0.56
N GLN A 203 20.60 -3.83 -0.25
CA GLN A 203 20.44 -4.81 -1.33
C GLN A 203 21.27 -4.42 -2.56
N ARG A 204 21.84 -5.41 -3.24
CA ARG A 204 22.54 -5.24 -4.53
C ARG A 204 21.55 -5.43 -5.67
N ASP A 205 20.58 -4.53 -5.74
CA ASP A 205 19.49 -4.60 -6.69
C ASP A 205 18.92 -3.19 -6.93
N VAL A 206 17.79 -3.09 -7.60
CA VAL A 206 17.12 -1.83 -7.93
C VAL A 206 16.39 -1.20 -6.74
N TYR A 207 16.48 0.12 -6.65
CA TYR A 207 15.74 0.95 -5.70
C TYR A 207 14.83 1.94 -6.41
N TRP A 208 13.62 2.11 -5.90
CA TRP A 208 12.69 3.12 -6.36
C TRP A 208 13.23 4.54 -6.16
N SER A 209 13.04 5.38 -7.17
CA SER A 209 13.18 6.83 -7.06
C SER A 209 11.83 7.53 -7.19
N SER A 210 11.78 8.82 -6.83
CA SER A 210 10.63 9.68 -7.07
C SER A 210 10.53 10.20 -8.52
N GLU A 211 11.47 9.86 -9.40
CA GLU A 211 11.53 10.41 -10.75
C GLU A 211 10.74 9.56 -11.75
N SER A 212 9.82 10.21 -12.49
CA SER A 212 9.15 9.59 -13.62
C SER A 212 10.12 9.34 -14.78
N SER A 213 9.90 8.25 -15.51
CA SER A 213 10.58 8.01 -16.80
C SER A 213 10.01 8.92 -17.89
N LEU A 214 10.68 8.96 -19.05
CA LEU A 214 10.15 9.57 -20.27
C LEU A 214 9.01 8.74 -20.88
N ILE A 215 8.91 7.47 -20.50
CA ILE A 215 7.85 6.56 -20.91
C ILE A 215 6.72 6.64 -19.88
N ASP A 216 5.50 6.95 -20.33
CA ASP A 216 4.34 7.06 -19.45
C ASP A 216 4.04 5.75 -18.71
N GLY A 217 3.74 5.83 -17.41
CA GLY A 217 3.55 4.68 -16.53
C GLY A 217 4.83 4.02 -16.01
N TYR A 218 6.02 4.53 -16.37
CA TYR A 218 7.31 4.02 -15.92
C TYR A 218 7.99 4.96 -14.92
N ILE A 219 8.70 4.38 -13.96
CA ILE A 219 9.42 5.11 -12.91
C ILE A 219 10.90 4.74 -13.00
N LYS A 220 11.78 5.72 -12.80
CA LYS A 220 13.22 5.46 -12.78
C LYS A 220 13.61 4.74 -11.50
N GLN A 221 14.57 3.84 -11.64
CA GLN A 221 15.19 3.14 -10.52
C GLN A 221 16.71 3.26 -10.61
N LEU A 222 17.38 3.15 -9.46
CA LEU A 222 18.83 3.00 -9.41
C LEU A 222 19.18 1.55 -9.13
N ASN A 223 19.91 0.92 -10.04
CA ASN A 223 20.51 -0.38 -9.80
C ASN A 223 21.77 -0.22 -8.95
N CYS A 224 21.72 -0.70 -7.70
CA CYS A 224 22.81 -0.55 -6.75
C CYS A 224 23.96 -1.56 -6.94
N GLU A 225 23.82 -2.55 -7.84
CA GLU A 225 24.91 -3.47 -8.17
C GLU A 225 25.93 -2.82 -9.11
N ASN A 226 25.44 -2.06 -10.09
CA ASN A 226 26.26 -1.46 -11.15
C ASN A 226 26.20 0.08 -11.21
N PHE A 227 25.44 0.70 -10.30
CA PHE A 227 25.21 2.15 -10.21
C PHE A 227 24.63 2.78 -11.48
N THR A 228 23.83 2.01 -12.23
CA THR A 228 23.16 2.51 -13.44
C THR A 228 21.71 2.90 -13.16
N THR A 229 21.25 3.94 -13.84
CA THR A 229 19.85 4.34 -13.82
C THR A 229 19.08 3.54 -14.87
N GLU A 230 18.03 2.86 -14.43
CA GLU A 230 17.15 2.08 -15.30
C GLU A 230 15.81 2.82 -15.44
N SER A 231 15.35 3.03 -16.67
CA SER A 231 14.15 3.82 -16.98
C SER A 231 12.99 2.98 -17.57
N ILE A 232 13.05 1.66 -17.38
CA ILE A 232 12.19 0.68 -18.04
C ILE A 232 11.34 -0.15 -17.07
N HIS A 233 11.16 0.32 -15.83
CA HIS A 233 10.34 -0.37 -14.81
C HIS A 233 8.94 0.23 -14.69
N LYS A 234 7.92 -0.63 -14.81
CA LYS A 234 6.52 -0.29 -14.60
C LYS A 234 6.25 -0.12 -13.10
N LYS A 235 5.25 0.68 -12.75
CA LYS A 235 4.81 0.82 -11.34
C LYS A 235 4.44 -0.51 -10.65
N SER A 236 4.08 -1.54 -11.43
CA SER A 236 3.77 -2.89 -10.96
C SER A 236 5.00 -3.75 -10.66
N ASP A 237 6.18 -3.38 -11.16
CA ASP A 237 7.41 -4.14 -10.95
C ASP A 237 7.84 -4.05 -9.48
N LEU A 238 8.81 -4.87 -9.05
CA LEU A 238 9.28 -4.88 -7.66
C LEU A 238 10.66 -4.24 -7.57
N ALA A 239 10.84 -3.32 -6.64
CA ALA A 239 12.14 -2.76 -6.26
C ALA A 239 12.20 -2.42 -4.77
N TYR A 240 13.41 -2.25 -4.25
CA TYR A 240 13.61 -1.88 -2.86
C TYR A 240 13.34 -0.38 -2.62
N VAL A 241 13.14 -0.02 -1.36
CA VAL A 241 12.75 1.33 -0.96
C VAL A 241 13.67 1.80 0.14
N TRP A 242 14.39 2.89 -0.11
CA TRP A 242 15.24 3.54 0.87
C TRP A 242 14.76 4.99 1.10
N PRO A 243 13.87 5.22 2.08
CA PRO A 243 13.30 6.53 2.31
C PRO A 243 14.32 7.56 2.77
N VAL A 244 14.16 8.78 2.26
CA VAL A 244 14.90 9.99 2.66
C VAL A 244 13.92 11.02 3.21
N CYS A 245 14.36 11.83 4.16
CA CYS A 245 13.63 12.95 4.72
C CYS A 245 14.41 14.23 4.51
N GLY A 246 13.74 15.29 4.02
CA GLY A 246 14.34 16.61 3.83
C GLY A 246 13.85 17.35 2.59
#